data_AF-E7MN14-F1
#
_entry.id   AF-E7MN14-F1
#
_cell.length_a   1.000
_cell.length_b   1.000
_cell.length_c   1.000
_cell.angle_alpha   90.00
_cell.angle_beta   90.00
_cell.angle_gamma   90.00
#
_symmetry.space_group_name_H-M   'P 1'
#
loop_
_entity.id
_entity.type
_entity.pdbx_description
1 polymer ?
#
loop_
_entity_poly.entity_id
_entity_poly.type
_entity_poly.pdbx_seq_one_letter_code
_entity_poly.pdbx_strand_id
1 'polypeptide(L)'
;MFLLLFFRVYQDNNINLNLLKPFNFETTNLSQVTLNLILFIPIGYWLNWFKISSAILISLLLITSIEILQLLIHRGIFDVVDILINTIGIMIGYIIFKTVNIKLH
;
A
#
# COMPACT_ATOMS: atom_id res chain seq x y z
N MET A 1 -5.62 -3.14 -2.81
CA MET A 1 -5.27 -2.51 -4.10
C MET A 1 -6.06 -3.03 -5.29
N PHE A 2 -5.88 -4.29 -5.76
CA PHE A 2 -6.66 -4.84 -6.90
C PHE A 2 -8.18 -4.83 -6.68
N LEU A 3 -8.63 -5.05 -5.43
CA LEU A 3 -10.06 -5.05 -5.08
C LEU A 3 -10.67 -3.64 -4.98
N LEU A 4 -9.86 -2.59 -4.76
CA LEU A 4 -10.34 -1.20 -4.66
C LEU A 4 -10.43 -0.50 -6.03
N LEU A 5 -9.86 -1.10 -7.08
CA LEU A 5 -10.04 -0.66 -8.47
C LEU A 5 -11.51 -0.69 -8.92
N PHE A 6 -12.38 -1.46 -8.26
CA PHE A 6 -13.80 -1.54 -8.60
C PHE A 6 -14.70 -0.63 -7.77
N PHE A 7 -14.19 -0.01 -6.69
CA PHE A 7 -15.03 0.73 -5.73
C PHE A 7 -14.53 2.14 -5.35
N ARG A 8 -13.38 2.61 -5.85
CA ARG A 8 -12.96 4.00 -5.62
C ARG A 8 -13.71 4.93 -6.58
N VAL A 9 -14.47 5.87 -6.03
CA VAL A 9 -15.14 6.94 -6.78
C VAL A 9 -14.08 7.75 -7.56
N TYR A 10 -14.30 7.90 -8.87
CA TYR A 10 -13.46 8.70 -9.76
C TYR A 10 -13.44 10.16 -9.30
N GLN A 11 -12.26 10.77 -9.18
CA GLN A 11 -12.09 12.17 -8.75
C GLN A 11 -11.20 12.89 -9.77
N ASP A 12 -11.61 14.10 -10.17
CA ASP A 12 -11.05 14.86 -11.31
C ASP A 12 -9.56 15.24 -11.20
N ASN A 13 -8.95 15.09 -10.02
CA ASN A 13 -7.53 15.32 -9.81
C ASN A 13 -6.77 13.99 -9.80
N ASN A 14 -6.02 13.73 -10.86
CA ASN A 14 -5.22 12.51 -11.03
C ASN A 14 -4.06 12.36 -10.03
N ILE A 15 -3.71 13.42 -9.29
CA ILE A 15 -2.58 13.45 -8.34
C ILE A 15 -3.06 14.04 -7.01
N ASN A 16 -2.87 13.30 -5.92
CA ASN A 16 -3.14 13.72 -4.55
C ASN A 16 -1.86 13.65 -3.72
N LEU A 17 -1.35 14.83 -3.33
CA LEU A 17 -0.15 14.96 -2.49
C LEU A 17 -0.49 15.31 -1.04
N ASN A 18 -1.78 15.28 -0.67
CA ASN A 18 -2.21 15.75 0.65
C ASN A 18 -1.87 14.73 1.74
N LEU A 19 -0.72 14.92 2.39
CA LEU A 19 -0.29 14.10 3.53
C LEU A 19 -1.22 14.18 4.74
N LEU A 20 -2.11 15.17 4.81
CA LEU A 20 -3.07 15.35 5.91
C LEU A 20 -4.36 14.56 5.71
N LYS A 21 -4.53 13.87 4.57
CA LYS A 21 -5.69 13.00 4.29
C LYS A 21 -6.05 12.01 5.41
N PRO A 22 -5.11 11.30 6.08
CA PRO A 22 -5.47 10.36 7.15
C PRO A 22 -5.93 11.04 8.45
N PHE A 23 -5.65 12.35 8.62
CA PHE A 23 -6.15 13.13 9.76
C PHE A 23 -7.58 13.62 9.54
N ASN A 24 -8.08 13.61 8.31
CA ASN A 24 -9.49 13.79 8.05
C ASN A 24 -10.22 12.49 8.38
N PHE A 25 -10.83 12.44 9.57
CA PHE A 25 -11.60 11.31 10.11
C PHE A 25 -12.92 11.02 9.37
N GLU A 26 -12.97 11.23 8.06
CA GLU A 26 -14.08 10.77 7.24
C GLU A 26 -14.04 9.23 7.17
N THR A 27 -15.17 8.60 7.45
CA THR A 27 -15.31 7.14 7.54
C THR A 27 -14.96 6.43 6.23
N THR A 28 -15.18 7.10 5.09
CA THR A 28 -14.82 6.64 3.74
C THR A 28 -13.31 6.60 3.52
N ASN A 29 -12.56 7.58 4.03
CA ASN A 29 -11.11 7.63 3.90
C ASN A 29 -10.43 6.61 4.83
N LEU A 30 -10.93 6.48 6.06
CA LEU A 30 -10.41 5.51 7.03
C LEU A 30 -10.57 4.07 6.55
N SER A 31 -11.76 3.71 6.05
CA SER A 31 -12.01 2.36 5.53
C SER A 31 -11.11 2.02 4.34
N GLN A 32 -10.90 2.96 3.40
CA GLN A 32 -9.97 2.78 2.29
C GLN A 32 -8.53 2.54 2.77
N VAL A 33 -8.05 3.36 3.68
CA VAL A 33 -6.70 3.26 4.27
C VAL A 33 -6.49 1.92 4.97
N THR A 34 -7.46 1.48 5.77
CA THR A 34 -7.38 0.19 6.49
C THR A 34 -7.37 -1.00 5.54
N LEU A 35 -8.24 -1.00 4.52
CA LEU A 35 -8.30 -2.08 3.52
C LEU A 35 -7.02 -2.15 2.69
N ASN A 36 -6.46 -1.00 2.33
CA ASN A 36 -5.17 -0.91 1.64
C ASN A 36 -4.08 -1.55 2.50
N LEU A 37 -3.94 -1.15 3.76
CA LEU A 37 -2.97 -1.72 4.70
C LEU A 37 -3.06 -3.24 4.79
N ILE A 38 -4.27 -3.79 5.03
CA ILE A 38 -4.46 -5.24 5.25
C ILE A 38 -4.11 -6.04 3.99
N LEU A 39 -4.46 -5.53 2.81
CA LEU A 39 -4.27 -6.25 1.54
C LEU A 39 -2.79 -6.40 1.17
N PHE A 40 -1.91 -5.53 1.71
CA PHE A 40 -0.48 -5.58 1.47
C PHE A 40 0.32 -6.43 2.45
N ILE A 41 -0.28 -6.86 3.56
CA ILE A 41 0.35 -7.74 4.55
C ILE A 41 0.90 -9.04 3.94
N PRO A 42 0.16 -9.77 3.08
CA PRO A 42 0.65 -11.02 2.48
C PRO A 42 1.90 -10.83 1.61
N ILE A 43 2.08 -9.67 0.97
CA ILE A 43 3.26 -9.36 0.15
C ILE A 43 4.52 -9.27 1.01
N GLY A 44 4.38 -8.88 2.28
CA GLY A 44 5.47 -8.89 3.27
C GLY A 44 6.10 -10.27 3.47
N TYR A 45 5.37 -11.36 3.23
CA TYR A 45 5.89 -12.73 3.31
C TYR A 45 7.02 -12.96 2.29
N TRP A 46 6.82 -12.56 1.03
CA TRP A 46 7.83 -12.74 -0.03
C TRP A 46 9.11 -11.96 0.23
N LEU A 47 9.00 -10.87 0.99
CA LEU A 47 10.15 -10.05 1.35
C LEU A 47 11.00 -10.64 2.47
N ASN A 48 10.53 -11.69 3.16
CA ASN A 48 11.21 -12.30 4.30
C ASN A 48 12.62 -12.83 3.96
N TRP A 49 12.87 -13.20 2.72
CA TRP A 49 14.19 -13.63 2.24
C TRP A 49 15.22 -12.49 2.12
N PHE A 50 14.76 -11.23 2.15
CA PHE A 50 15.62 -10.06 2.01
C PHE A 50 15.95 -9.39 3.36
N LYS A 51 17.07 -8.66 3.39
CA LYS A 51 17.42 -7.79 4.51
C LYS A 51 16.37 -6.68 4.67
N ILE A 52 16.20 -6.16 5.88
CA ILE A 52 15.16 -5.17 6.17
C ILE A 52 15.30 -3.90 5.32
N SER A 53 16.53 -3.45 5.06
CA SER A 53 16.81 -2.31 4.18
C SER A 53 16.38 -2.57 2.73
N SER A 54 16.67 -3.77 2.21
CA SER A 54 16.23 -4.20 0.89
C SER A 54 14.71 -4.35 0.84
N ALA A 55 14.08 -4.87 1.90
CA ALA A 55 12.63 -5.02 1.97
C ALA A 55 11.91 -3.66 1.93
N ILE A 56 12.45 -2.65 2.63
CA ILE A 56 11.94 -1.27 2.59
C ILE A 56 12.09 -0.68 1.19
N LEU A 57 13.26 -0.83 0.55
CA LEU A 57 13.48 -0.30 -0.80
C LEU A 57 12.55 -0.97 -1.82
N ILE A 58 12.43 -2.29 -1.77
CA ILE A 58 11.58 -3.07 -2.70
C ILE A 58 10.11 -2.74 -2.49
N SER A 59 9.65 -2.65 -1.24
CA SER A 59 8.25 -2.28 -0.95
C SER A 59 7.93 -0.86 -1.43
N LEU A 60 8.83 0.11 -1.20
CA LEU A 60 8.68 1.47 -1.72
C LEU A 60 8.61 1.47 -3.26
N LEU A 61 9.55 0.79 -3.94
CA LEU A 61 9.59 0.69 -5.41
C LEU A 61 8.35 -0.01 -5.97
N LEU A 62 7.89 -1.08 -5.32
CA LEU A 62 6.73 -1.85 -5.76
C LEU A 62 5.46 -1.02 -5.64
N ILE A 63 5.23 -0.36 -4.50
CA ILE A 63 4.04 0.46 -4.29
C ILE A 63 4.04 1.69 -5.20
N THR A 64 5.18 2.39 -5.31
CA THR A 64 5.30 3.52 -6.24
C THR A 64 5.05 3.10 -7.69
N SER A 65 5.53 1.93 -8.12
CA SER A 65 5.25 1.40 -9.45
C SER A 65 3.76 1.13 -9.66
N ILE A 66 3.05 0.63 -8.66
CA ILE A 66 1.60 0.39 -8.77
C ILE A 66 0.83 1.72 -8.88
N GLU A 67 1.18 2.73 -8.08
CA GLU A 67 0.56 4.05 -8.14
C GLU A 67 0.84 4.76 -9.48
N ILE A 68 2.05 4.62 -10.02
CA ILE A 68 2.39 5.10 -11.37
C ILE A 68 1.56 4.37 -12.43
N LEU A 69 1.40 3.04 -12.33
CA LEU A 69 0.55 2.28 -13.26
C LEU A 69 -0.92 2.72 -13.16
N GLN A 70 -1.42 3.01 -11.96
CA GLN A 70 -2.78 3.53 -11.77
C GLN A 70 -2.97 4.90 -12.41
N LEU A 71 -1.96 5.78 -12.28
CA LEU A 71 -1.92 7.08 -12.92
C LEU A 71 -1.91 6.95 -14.45
N LEU A 72 -1.01 6.14 -15.00
CA LEU A 72 -0.87 5.94 -16.45
C LEU A 72 -2.15 5.40 -17.09
N ILE A 73 -2.85 4.52 -16.38
CA ILE A 73 -4.05 3.90 -16.93
C ILE A 73 -5.31 4.71 -16.60
N HIS A 74 -5.17 5.90 -16.00
CA HIS A 74 -6.28 6.78 -15.64
C HIS A 74 -7.37 6.08 -14.79
N ARG A 75 -6.96 5.03 -14.07
CA ARG A 75 -7.86 4.20 -13.26
C ARG A 75 -7.80 4.56 -11.78
N GLY A 76 -6.94 5.50 -11.40
CA GLY A 76 -6.77 5.92 -10.03
C GLY A 76 -6.05 7.25 -9.91
N ILE A 77 -6.02 7.74 -8.68
CA ILE A 77 -5.32 8.96 -8.26
C ILE A 77 -3.97 8.51 -7.72
N PHE A 78 -2.89 9.12 -8.20
CA PHE A 78 -1.57 8.95 -7.58
C PHE A 78 -1.61 9.57 -6.19
N ASP A 79 -1.64 8.74 -5.14
CA ASP A 79 -1.80 9.21 -3.77
C ASP A 79 -0.59 8.85 -2.89
N VAL A 80 0.10 9.88 -2.40
CA VAL A 80 1.31 9.70 -1.57
C VAL A 80 0.98 9.04 -0.23
N VAL A 81 -0.23 9.25 0.30
CA VAL A 81 -0.66 8.60 1.54
C VAL A 81 -0.87 7.11 1.31
N ASP A 82 -1.41 6.73 0.15
CA ASP A 82 -1.54 5.31 -0.21
C ASP A 82 -0.15 4.67 -0.36
N ILE A 83 0.84 5.38 -0.92
CA ILE A 83 2.23 4.91 -0.95
C ILE A 83 2.75 4.58 0.45
N LEU A 84 2.57 5.51 1.39
CA LEU A 84 3.07 5.39 2.75
C LEU A 84 2.37 4.27 3.53
N ILE A 85 1.04 4.24 3.50
CA ILE A 85 0.22 3.24 4.21
C ILE A 85 0.47 1.84 3.65
N ASN A 86 0.55 1.70 2.34
CA ASN A 86 0.79 0.40 1.71
C ASN A 86 2.20 -0.11 2.02
N THR A 87 3.21 0.76 2.02
CA THR A 87 4.58 0.41 2.43
C THR A 87 4.61 -0.06 3.89
N ILE A 88 3.89 0.63 4.78
CA ILE A 88 3.74 0.21 6.19
C ILE A 88 3.06 -1.16 6.28
N GLY A 89 1.98 -1.40 5.52
CA GLY A 89 1.29 -2.69 5.47
C GLY A 89 2.21 -3.85 5.07
N ILE A 90 3.03 -3.65 4.03
CA ILE A 90 4.05 -4.63 3.62
C ILE A 90 5.06 -4.88 4.74
N MET A 91 5.57 -3.82 5.38
CA MET A 91 6.56 -3.95 6.45
C MET A 91 6.00 -4.63 7.72
N ILE A 92 4.73 -4.38 8.05
CA ILE A 92 4.02 -5.12 9.11
C ILE A 92 3.99 -6.60 8.76
N GLY A 93 3.61 -6.96 7.54
CA GLY A 93 3.67 -8.34 7.06
C GLY A 93 5.06 -8.94 7.17
N TYR A 94 6.09 -8.23 6.70
CA TYR A 94 7.49 -8.65 6.79
C TYR A 94 7.90 -8.97 8.24
N ILE A 95 7.59 -8.08 9.19
CA ILE A 95 7.92 -8.27 10.60
C ILE A 95 7.18 -9.48 11.19
N ILE A 96 5.88 -9.61 10.89
CA ILE A 96 5.06 -10.75 11.36
C ILE A 96 5.66 -12.07 10.87
N PHE A 97 5.88 -12.22 9.56
CA PHE A 97 6.37 -13.48 8.99
C PHE A 97 7.81 -13.80 9.39
N LYS A 98 8.65 -12.77 9.58
CA LYS A 98 10.02 -12.95 10.06
C LYS A 98 10.08 -13.35 11.53
N THR A 99 9.22 -12.77 12.38
CA THR A 99 9.19 -13.07 13.83
C THR A 99 8.56 -14.42 14.10
N VAL A 100 7.49 -14.78 13.39
CA VAL A 100 6.74 -16.02 13.63
C VAL A 100 7.45 -17.24 13.01
N ASN A 101 8.58 -17.07 12.30
CA ASN A 101 9.33 -18.16 11.66
C ASN A 101 8.45 -19.08 10.78
N ILE A 102 7.38 -18.51 10.22
CA ILE A 102 6.47 -19.23 9.33
C ILE A 102 7.24 -19.49 8.04
N LYS A 103 7.88 -20.66 7.94
CA LYS A 103 8.27 -21.25 6.67
C LYS A 103 7.01 -21.92 6.13
N LEU A 104 6.20 -21.19 5.37
CA LEU A 104 5.20 -21.82 4.50
C LEU A 104 6.02 -22.53 3.40
N HIS A 105 6.19 -23.84 3.58
CA HIS A 105 6.92 -24.73 2.69
C HIS A 105 6.08 -25.06 1.44
#